data_AF-A0A6H5JQI8-F1
#
_entry.id   AF-A0A6H5JQI8-F1
#
_cell.length_a   1.000
_cell.length_b   1.000
_cell.length_c   1.000
_cell.angle_alpha   90.00
_cell.angle_beta   90.00
_cell.angle_gamma   90.00
#
_symmetry.space_group_name_H-M   'P 1'
#
loop_
_entity.id
_entity.type
_entity.pdbx_description
1 polymer ?
#
loop_
_entity_poly.entity_id
_entity_poly.type
_entity_poly.pdbx_seq_one_letter_code
_entity_poly.pdbx_strand_id
1 'polypeptide(L)'
;MTPIEGGPNKCIEIRNRRTNTLDMCVYQGQLETARARLAGRGVGVDAVTAAFATAMSKVVAASPGVLGREDGGSRVLSLLKSSSEGVLEALQEPRAAAGAVAATAAAMPADVAAREVRAAARSMAKLATAVLATLRTGSEVDYASVKAEVAAEAQRLRDLADGHGRELAALSRRVEAAVGQMEAWQQRKAEAPEFAAEEAAREEAWSEANREANSRALREMRALIPEAVWDMNAGDIQAAAAQAPAQAGVSADGGGGATRVGGVFYPSELCVRLKECRPLHWLVSAPEDIAGANFLAGEGAAAFTQLEGMDLTEMRAVWSVLPREFLRDGDGKKAEWRARFRVQLEGLARQQDGAVVTAGWVWTV
;
A
#
# COMPACT_ATOMS: atom_id res chain seq x y z
N MET A 1 15.32 -34.74 -48.66
CA MET A 1 16.26 -35.74 -49.21
C MET A 1 16.67 -36.65 -48.06
N THR A 2 16.36 -37.94 -48.20
CA THR A 2 16.62 -39.08 -47.28
C THR A 2 18.14 -39.32 -47.07
N PRO A 3 18.63 -40.00 -46.00
CA PRO A 3 18.37 -41.42 -45.63
C PRO A 3 18.15 -41.69 -44.11
N ILE A 4 17.43 -42.74 -43.64
CA ILE A 4 17.59 -44.22 -43.64
C ILE A 4 18.67 -44.73 -42.65
N GLU A 5 18.32 -45.85 -41.97
CA GLU A 5 19.13 -46.85 -41.22
C GLU A 5 19.13 -46.67 -39.68
N GLY A 6 18.91 -47.68 -38.83
CA GLY A 6 18.72 -49.13 -38.96
C GLY A 6 18.66 -49.75 -37.53
N GLY A 7 17.97 -50.89 -37.35
CA GLY A 7 17.87 -51.65 -36.08
C GLY A 7 19.20 -52.34 -35.65
N PRO A 8 19.24 -53.40 -34.80
CA PRO A 8 18.16 -54.26 -34.30
C PRO A 8 18.24 -54.74 -32.81
N ASN A 9 17.15 -55.38 -32.35
CA ASN A 9 17.01 -56.51 -31.38
C ASN A 9 17.86 -56.59 -30.09
N LYS A 10 17.16 -56.68 -28.94
CA LYS A 10 17.23 -57.86 -28.03
C LYS A 10 16.11 -57.85 -26.98
N CYS A 11 15.34 -58.94 -26.97
CA CYS A 11 14.45 -59.32 -25.86
C CYS A 11 15.28 -59.62 -24.60
N ILE A 12 14.90 -59.05 -23.47
CA ILE A 12 15.08 -59.68 -22.15
C ILE A 12 13.71 -59.67 -21.47
N GLU A 13 13.16 -60.88 -21.37
CA GLU A 13 11.95 -61.21 -20.65
C GLU A 13 12.31 -61.28 -19.15
N ILE A 14 11.82 -60.34 -18.34
CA ILE A 14 11.78 -60.50 -16.88
C ILE A 14 10.33 -60.40 -16.44
N ARG A 15 9.85 -61.56 -15.98
CA ARG A 15 8.56 -61.80 -15.35
C ARG A 15 8.41 -60.98 -14.05
N ASN A 16 7.18 -60.49 -13.87
CA ASN A 16 6.45 -60.35 -12.60
C ASN A 16 6.79 -59.15 -11.66
N ARG A 17 5.88 -58.16 -11.62
CA ARG A 17 5.38 -57.40 -10.45
C ARG A 17 4.60 -56.16 -10.96
N ARG A 18 3.34 -56.35 -11.35
CA ARG A 18 2.39 -55.26 -11.67
C ARG A 18 1.29 -55.22 -10.61
N THR A 19 1.53 -54.56 -9.48
CA THR A 19 0.44 -54.12 -8.57
C THR A 19 0.77 -52.87 -7.74
N ASN A 20 2.04 -52.51 -7.47
CA ASN A 20 2.34 -51.37 -6.58
C ASN A 20 2.62 -50.02 -7.26
N THR A 21 2.85 -49.96 -8.56
CA THR A 21 3.17 -48.69 -9.26
C THR A 21 1.94 -47.91 -9.74
N LEU A 22 0.78 -48.55 -9.88
CA LEU A 22 -0.44 -47.89 -10.33
C LEU A 22 -1.12 -47.07 -9.22
N ASP A 23 -1.13 -47.56 -7.99
CA ASP A 23 -1.74 -46.83 -6.86
C ASP A 23 -0.97 -45.55 -6.49
N MET A 24 0.36 -45.56 -6.63
CA MET A 24 1.17 -44.40 -6.27
C MET A 24 1.03 -43.24 -7.28
N CYS A 25 0.86 -43.53 -8.58
CA CYS A 25 0.61 -42.52 -9.60
C CYS A 25 -0.78 -41.88 -9.50
N VAL A 26 -1.80 -42.65 -9.06
CA VAL A 26 -3.15 -42.13 -8.83
C VAL A 26 -3.17 -41.18 -7.63
N TYR A 27 -2.45 -41.51 -6.55
CA TYR A 27 -2.30 -40.63 -5.38
C TYR A 27 -1.54 -39.34 -5.70
N GLN A 28 -0.48 -39.43 -6.51
CA GLN A 28 0.31 -38.27 -6.90
C GLN A 28 -0.48 -37.33 -7.83
N GLY A 29 -1.29 -37.87 -8.75
CA GLY A 29 -2.19 -37.07 -9.58
C GLY A 29 -3.32 -36.40 -8.79
N GLN A 30 -3.87 -37.05 -7.76
CA GLN A 30 -4.89 -36.46 -6.88
C GLN A 30 -4.30 -35.34 -6.01
N LEU A 31 -3.04 -35.49 -5.57
CA LEU A 31 -2.31 -34.47 -4.82
C LEU A 31 -2.00 -33.23 -5.67
N GLU A 32 -1.57 -33.38 -6.92
CA GLU A 32 -1.32 -32.25 -7.81
C GLU A 32 -2.60 -31.53 -8.23
N THR A 33 -3.68 -32.28 -8.46
CA THR A 33 -5.01 -31.69 -8.74
C THR A 33 -5.55 -30.91 -7.54
N ALA A 34 -5.31 -31.39 -6.32
CA ALA A 34 -5.67 -30.66 -5.10
C ALA A 34 -4.79 -29.41 -4.91
N ARG A 35 -3.50 -29.49 -5.23
CA ARG A 35 -2.55 -28.36 -5.14
C ARG A 35 -2.90 -27.24 -6.11
N ALA A 36 -3.28 -27.56 -7.35
CA ALA A 36 -3.72 -26.59 -8.35
C ALA A 36 -5.02 -25.87 -7.97
N ARG A 37 -5.96 -26.58 -7.32
CA ARG A 37 -7.22 -25.98 -6.83
C ARG A 37 -7.02 -25.06 -5.62
N LEU A 38 -5.96 -25.26 -4.85
CA LEU A 38 -5.65 -24.48 -3.65
C LEU A 38 -4.83 -23.22 -3.94
N ALA A 39 -3.96 -23.25 -4.95
CA ALA A 39 -3.15 -22.08 -5.36
C ALA A 39 -4.00 -20.88 -5.83
N GLY A 40 -5.23 -21.12 -6.30
CA GLY A 40 -6.14 -20.07 -6.78
C GLY A 40 -6.86 -19.25 -5.70
N ARG A 41 -6.70 -19.56 -4.39
CA ARG A 41 -7.48 -18.92 -3.32
C ARG A 41 -6.69 -18.03 -2.34
N GLY A 42 -5.37 -17.90 -2.50
CA GLY A 42 -4.58 -16.86 -1.80
C GLY A 42 -4.61 -16.87 -0.26
N VAL A 43 -4.99 -18.00 0.36
CA VAL A 43 -4.98 -18.14 1.83
C VAL A 43 -3.69 -18.85 2.23
N GLY A 44 -3.05 -18.42 3.34
CA GLY A 44 -1.86 -19.01 3.96
C GLY A 44 -2.06 -20.44 4.52
N VAL A 45 -2.63 -21.31 3.70
CA VAL A 45 -2.92 -22.73 3.93
C VAL A 45 -1.64 -23.57 3.91
N ASP A 46 -0.55 -23.03 3.36
CA ASP A 46 0.72 -23.74 3.19
C ASP A 46 1.37 -24.15 4.52
N ALA A 47 1.32 -23.32 5.56
CA ALA A 47 1.96 -23.65 6.84
C ALA A 47 1.22 -24.76 7.60
N VAL A 48 -0.11 -24.72 7.62
CA VAL A 48 -0.95 -25.73 8.30
C VAL A 48 -0.97 -27.04 7.51
N THR A 49 -1.02 -26.96 6.18
CA THR A 49 -0.97 -28.13 5.30
C THR A 49 0.43 -28.77 5.33
N ALA A 50 1.50 -27.98 5.38
CA ALA A 50 2.87 -28.49 5.54
C ALA A 50 3.07 -29.14 6.91
N ALA A 51 2.55 -28.55 8.00
CA ALA A 51 2.63 -29.13 9.33
C ALA A 51 1.89 -30.47 9.41
N PHE A 52 0.69 -30.54 8.82
CA PHE A 52 -0.10 -31.76 8.75
C PHE A 52 0.55 -32.84 7.87
N ALA A 53 1.06 -32.47 6.69
CA ALA A 53 1.79 -33.38 5.81
C ALA A 53 3.07 -33.91 6.46
N THR A 54 3.79 -33.06 7.22
CA THR A 54 4.99 -33.46 7.97
C THR A 54 4.65 -34.42 9.11
N ALA A 55 3.55 -34.17 9.83
CA ALA A 55 3.08 -35.08 10.87
C ALA A 55 2.72 -36.45 10.27
N MET A 56 1.93 -36.49 9.20
CA MET A 56 1.55 -37.73 8.50
C MET A 56 2.76 -38.48 7.94
N SER A 57 3.76 -37.78 7.40
CA SER A 57 5.00 -38.39 6.91
C SER A 57 5.80 -39.07 8.03
N LYS A 58 5.84 -38.48 9.23
CA LYS A 58 6.47 -39.09 10.41
C LYS A 58 5.73 -40.32 10.93
N VAL A 59 4.39 -40.34 10.82
CA VAL A 59 3.58 -41.54 11.15
C VAL A 59 3.90 -42.70 10.22
N VAL A 60 4.01 -42.43 8.92
CA VAL A 60 4.35 -43.45 7.92
C VAL A 60 5.77 -43.98 8.11
N ALA A 61 6.72 -43.10 8.45
CA ALA A 61 8.12 -43.49 8.69
C ALA A 61 8.31 -44.34 9.97
N ALA A 62 7.39 -44.26 10.94
CA ALA A 62 7.52 -44.95 12.23
C ALA A 62 7.07 -46.43 12.22
N SER A 63 6.55 -46.95 11.10
CA SER A 63 6.04 -48.34 11.00
C SER A 63 6.72 -49.24 9.95
N PRO A 64 8.06 -49.43 9.93
CA PRO A 64 8.69 -50.31 8.93
C PRO A 64 8.52 -51.82 9.22
N GLY A 65 8.11 -52.22 10.43
CA GLY A 65 8.29 -53.59 10.93
C GLY A 65 7.11 -54.57 10.81
N VAL A 66 5.93 -54.15 10.33
CA VAL A 66 4.70 -54.98 10.44
C VAL A 66 4.38 -55.80 9.17
N LEU A 67 5.13 -55.62 8.07
CA LEU A 67 4.78 -56.18 6.75
C LEU A 67 5.48 -57.52 6.40
N GLY A 68 6.10 -58.19 7.36
CA GLY A 68 6.94 -59.40 7.11
C GLY A 68 6.24 -60.76 7.13
N ARG A 69 4.91 -60.86 7.31
CA ARG A 69 4.20 -62.14 7.39
C ARG A 69 3.01 -62.18 6.43
N GLU A 70 3.04 -63.09 5.47
CA GLU A 70 2.23 -63.08 4.23
C GLU A 70 0.70 -63.13 4.46
N ASP A 71 0.22 -63.66 5.59
CA ASP A 71 -1.23 -63.66 5.91
C ASP A 71 -1.66 -62.57 6.91
N GLY A 72 -0.71 -61.98 7.66
CA GLY A 72 -0.99 -60.87 8.58
C GLY A 72 -1.04 -59.53 7.87
N GLY A 73 -0.21 -59.36 6.83
CA GLY A 73 -0.13 -58.12 6.06
C GLY A 73 -1.43 -57.73 5.39
N SER A 74 -2.21 -58.69 4.86
CA SER A 74 -3.45 -58.39 4.12
C SER A 74 -4.61 -58.00 5.05
N ARG A 75 -4.70 -58.60 6.25
CA ARG A 75 -5.68 -58.19 7.29
C ARG A 75 -5.31 -56.87 7.95
N VAL A 76 -4.02 -56.63 8.20
CA VAL A 76 -3.54 -55.36 8.73
C VAL A 76 -3.65 -54.25 7.68
N LEU A 77 -3.40 -54.53 6.40
CA LEU A 77 -3.62 -53.58 5.30
C LEU A 77 -5.09 -53.33 5.04
N SER A 78 -6.00 -54.30 5.17
CA SER A 78 -7.44 -54.06 5.01
C SER A 78 -8.04 -53.34 6.22
N LEU A 79 -7.59 -53.62 7.45
CA LEU A 79 -7.92 -52.84 8.64
C LEU A 79 -7.30 -51.43 8.58
N LEU A 80 -6.05 -51.29 8.10
CA LEU A 80 -5.44 -49.97 7.86
C LEU A 80 -6.13 -49.26 6.70
N LYS A 81 -6.65 -49.95 5.68
CA LYS A 81 -7.36 -49.32 4.56
C LYS A 81 -8.76 -48.88 4.98
N SER A 82 -9.52 -49.71 5.68
CA SER A 82 -10.84 -49.32 6.21
C SER A 82 -10.73 -48.30 7.34
N SER A 83 -9.70 -48.41 8.19
CA SER A 83 -9.40 -47.43 9.24
C SER A 83 -8.81 -46.15 8.65
N SER A 84 -7.98 -46.19 7.60
CA SER A 84 -7.46 -44.98 6.94
C SER A 84 -8.51 -44.30 6.08
N GLU A 85 -9.47 -45.00 5.48
CA GLU A 85 -10.64 -44.40 4.83
C GLU A 85 -11.56 -43.74 5.87
N GLY A 86 -11.87 -44.43 6.98
CA GLY A 86 -12.63 -43.84 8.09
C GLY A 86 -11.91 -42.68 8.78
N VAL A 87 -10.57 -42.71 8.85
CA VAL A 87 -9.73 -41.62 9.36
C VAL A 87 -9.63 -40.50 8.34
N LEU A 88 -9.50 -40.76 7.04
CA LEU A 88 -9.51 -39.74 5.99
C LEU A 88 -10.86 -39.02 5.93
N GLU A 89 -11.97 -39.74 6.06
CA GLU A 89 -13.32 -39.18 6.09
C GLU A 89 -13.57 -38.42 7.40
N ALA A 90 -13.11 -38.94 8.55
CA ALA A 90 -13.14 -38.22 9.83
C ALA A 90 -12.14 -37.06 9.90
N LEU A 91 -11.15 -36.99 9.01
CA LEU A 91 -10.20 -35.87 8.85
C LEU A 91 -10.66 -34.86 7.79
N GLN A 92 -11.63 -35.18 6.93
CA GLN A 92 -12.19 -34.23 5.96
C GLN A 92 -12.98 -33.11 6.64
N GLU A 93 -13.78 -33.43 7.68
CA GLU A 93 -14.49 -32.42 8.48
C GLU A 93 -13.53 -31.49 9.29
N PRO A 94 -12.53 -32.01 10.02
CA PRO A 94 -11.49 -31.21 10.66
C PRO A 94 -10.67 -30.38 9.67
N ARG A 95 -10.48 -30.86 8.44
CA ARG A 95 -9.75 -30.14 7.39
C ARG A 95 -10.56 -28.96 6.83
N ALA A 96 -11.87 -29.12 6.67
CA ALA A 96 -12.77 -28.01 6.35
C ALA A 96 -12.83 -26.98 7.49
N ALA A 97 -12.87 -27.46 8.76
CA ALA A 97 -12.82 -26.61 9.94
C ALA A 97 -11.47 -25.86 10.08
N ALA A 98 -10.34 -26.53 9.84
CA ALA A 98 -9.01 -25.93 9.86
C ALA A 98 -8.83 -24.89 8.73
N GLY A 99 -9.43 -25.13 7.56
CA GLY A 99 -9.47 -24.15 6.47
C GLY A 99 -10.26 -22.89 6.84
N ALA A 100 -11.39 -23.03 7.54
CA ALA A 100 -12.15 -21.91 8.06
C ALA A 100 -11.37 -21.12 9.13
N VAL A 101 -10.74 -21.81 10.07
CA VAL A 101 -9.90 -21.20 11.14
C VAL A 101 -8.70 -20.43 10.55
N ALA A 102 -8.07 -20.95 9.49
CA ALA A 102 -6.96 -20.27 8.81
C ALA A 102 -7.41 -19.00 8.07
N ALA A 103 -8.62 -19.00 7.49
CA ALA A 103 -9.20 -17.82 6.86
C ALA A 103 -9.55 -16.73 7.88
N THR A 104 -10.06 -17.09 9.05
CA THR A 104 -10.35 -16.13 10.13
C THR A 104 -9.06 -15.58 10.77
N ALA A 105 -8.02 -16.41 10.91
CA ALA A 105 -6.72 -15.98 11.44
C ALA A 105 -6.01 -14.95 10.55
N ALA A 106 -6.24 -14.97 9.24
CA ALA A 106 -5.68 -13.99 8.30
C ALA A 106 -6.26 -12.57 8.48
N ALA A 107 -7.42 -12.44 9.14
CA ALA A 107 -8.08 -11.15 9.40
C ALA A 107 -7.77 -10.56 10.79
N MET A 108 -6.97 -11.24 11.61
CA MET A 108 -6.64 -10.81 12.97
C MET A 108 -5.25 -10.14 13.04
N PRO A 109 -5.01 -9.22 13.98
CA PRO A 109 -3.67 -8.70 14.24
C PRO A 109 -2.71 -9.87 14.53
N ALA A 110 -1.54 -9.84 13.88
CA ALA A 110 -0.65 -11.00 13.72
C ALA A 110 -0.32 -11.72 15.04
N ASP A 111 -0.25 -10.99 16.15
CA ASP A 111 0.14 -11.51 17.46
C ASP A 111 -0.95 -12.34 18.15
N VAL A 112 -2.22 -11.91 18.03
CA VAL A 112 -3.38 -12.58 18.63
C VAL A 112 -3.76 -13.79 17.79
N ALA A 113 -3.79 -13.61 16.46
CA ALA A 113 -4.01 -14.68 15.50
C ALA A 113 -3.00 -15.83 15.73
N ALA A 114 -1.72 -15.48 15.87
CA ALA A 114 -0.67 -16.47 16.04
C ALA A 114 -0.76 -17.20 17.38
N ARG A 115 -1.24 -16.56 18.46
CA ARG A 115 -1.32 -17.19 19.78
C ARG A 115 -2.44 -18.24 19.85
N GLU A 116 -3.62 -17.92 19.34
CA GLU A 116 -4.76 -18.83 19.30
C GLU A 116 -4.56 -19.95 18.27
N VAL A 117 -4.05 -19.65 17.08
CA VAL A 117 -3.69 -20.68 16.08
C VAL A 117 -2.61 -21.62 16.62
N ARG A 118 -1.61 -21.12 17.34
CA ARG A 118 -0.61 -21.97 18.02
C ARG A 118 -1.22 -22.80 19.16
N ALA A 119 -2.24 -22.30 19.85
CA ALA A 119 -2.94 -23.07 20.89
C ALA A 119 -3.75 -24.22 20.25
N ALA A 120 -4.52 -23.94 19.20
CA ALA A 120 -5.26 -24.93 18.42
C ALA A 120 -4.34 -25.99 17.79
N ALA A 121 -3.22 -25.57 17.19
CA ALA A 121 -2.23 -26.48 16.63
C ALA A 121 -1.61 -27.39 17.70
N ARG A 122 -1.35 -26.87 18.91
CA ARG A 122 -0.87 -27.68 20.05
C ARG A 122 -1.93 -28.67 20.54
N SER A 123 -3.21 -28.28 20.56
CA SER A 123 -4.34 -29.15 20.92
C SER A 123 -4.45 -30.33 19.93
N MET A 124 -4.46 -30.03 18.63
CA MET A 124 -4.47 -31.06 17.58
C MET A 124 -3.23 -31.97 17.61
N ALA A 125 -2.04 -31.41 17.87
CA ALA A 125 -0.82 -32.22 17.99
C ALA A 125 -0.88 -33.20 19.18
N LYS A 126 -1.48 -32.79 20.32
CA LYS A 126 -1.70 -33.68 21.47
C LYS A 126 -2.67 -34.81 21.13
N LEU A 127 -3.79 -34.50 20.45
CA LEU A 127 -4.76 -35.49 19.98
C LEU A 127 -4.12 -36.50 19.02
N ALA A 128 -3.37 -36.02 18.02
CA ALA A 128 -2.64 -36.89 17.08
C ALA A 128 -1.64 -37.80 17.82
N THR A 129 -0.94 -37.27 18.82
CA THR A 129 0.02 -38.04 19.63
C THR A 129 -0.69 -39.10 20.48
N ALA A 130 -1.85 -38.78 21.07
CA ALA A 130 -2.65 -39.72 21.85
C ALA A 130 -3.16 -40.88 20.99
N VAL A 131 -3.67 -40.59 19.79
CA VAL A 131 -4.11 -41.60 18.81
C VAL A 131 -2.94 -42.51 18.39
N LEU A 132 -1.75 -41.95 18.16
CA LEU A 132 -0.58 -42.75 17.81
C LEU A 132 -0.11 -43.63 18.96
N ALA A 133 -0.17 -43.14 20.20
CA ALA A 133 0.20 -43.90 21.38
C ALA A 133 -0.74 -45.10 21.58
N THR A 134 -2.05 -44.90 21.43
CA THR A 134 -3.02 -45.98 21.59
C THR A 134 -2.89 -47.04 20.48
N LEU A 135 -2.70 -46.63 19.22
CA LEU A 135 -2.38 -47.54 18.11
C LEU A 135 -1.13 -48.40 18.37
N ARG A 136 -0.13 -47.86 19.06
CA ARG A 136 1.12 -48.57 19.37
C ARG A 136 0.99 -49.61 20.47
N THR A 137 0.03 -49.42 21.39
CA THR A 137 -0.21 -50.32 22.53
C THR A 137 -1.16 -51.47 22.20
N GLY A 138 -1.82 -51.46 21.04
CA GLY A 138 -2.81 -52.47 20.67
C GLY A 138 -4.10 -52.44 21.49
N SER A 139 -4.28 -51.40 22.32
CA SER A 139 -5.55 -51.11 23.00
C SER A 139 -6.61 -50.81 21.94
N GLU A 140 -7.82 -51.37 22.11
CA GLU A 140 -8.98 -50.90 21.37
C GLU A 140 -9.17 -49.41 21.66
N VAL A 141 -9.00 -48.58 20.64
CA VAL A 141 -9.27 -47.16 20.74
C VAL A 141 -10.76 -46.99 20.55
N ASP A 142 -11.43 -46.41 21.53
CA ASP A 142 -12.78 -45.92 21.32
C ASP A 142 -12.73 -44.74 20.34
N TYR A 143 -12.79 -45.08 19.05
CA TYR A 143 -12.76 -44.14 17.95
C TYR A 143 -13.93 -43.15 18.02
N ALA A 144 -15.06 -43.57 18.59
CA ALA A 144 -16.22 -42.70 18.76
C ALA A 144 -15.90 -41.58 19.77
N SER A 145 -15.20 -41.89 20.86
CA SER A 145 -14.75 -40.90 21.84
C SER A 145 -13.78 -39.88 21.23
N VAL A 146 -12.74 -40.34 20.51
CA VAL A 146 -11.77 -39.42 19.87
C VAL A 146 -12.44 -38.54 18.81
N LYS A 147 -13.34 -39.12 18.00
CA LYS A 147 -14.10 -38.36 16.99
C LYS A 147 -14.97 -37.29 17.65
N ALA A 148 -15.62 -37.61 18.77
CA ALA A 148 -16.43 -36.65 19.52
C ALA A 148 -15.60 -35.50 20.10
N GLU A 149 -14.41 -35.78 20.65
CA GLU A 149 -13.50 -34.74 21.16
C GLU A 149 -13.00 -33.81 20.05
N VAL A 150 -12.59 -34.36 18.91
CA VAL A 150 -12.15 -33.57 17.75
C VAL A 150 -13.28 -32.70 17.22
N ALA A 151 -14.50 -33.24 17.12
CA ALA A 151 -15.67 -32.49 16.70
C ALA A 151 -16.01 -31.35 17.69
N ALA A 152 -15.91 -31.60 18.99
CA ALA A 152 -16.13 -30.60 20.03
C ALA A 152 -15.09 -29.47 19.99
N GLU A 153 -13.81 -29.79 19.79
CA GLU A 153 -12.75 -28.78 19.68
C GLU A 153 -12.87 -27.98 18.38
N ALA A 154 -13.20 -28.63 17.26
CA ALA A 154 -13.50 -27.94 16.00
C ALA A 154 -14.67 -26.97 16.14
N GLN A 155 -15.71 -27.34 16.89
CA GLN A 155 -16.83 -26.45 17.18
C GLN A 155 -16.41 -25.26 18.04
N ARG A 156 -15.63 -25.47 19.11
CA ARG A 156 -15.10 -24.38 19.95
C ARG A 156 -14.29 -23.37 19.14
N LEU A 157 -13.45 -23.84 18.21
CA LEU A 157 -12.67 -22.95 17.34
C LEU A 157 -13.55 -22.16 16.37
N ARG A 158 -14.63 -22.75 15.86
CA ARG A 158 -15.63 -22.03 15.05
C ARG A 158 -16.33 -20.95 15.88
N ASP A 159 -16.79 -21.28 17.08
CA ASP A 159 -17.47 -20.31 17.95
C ASP A 159 -16.55 -19.13 18.35
N LEU A 160 -15.27 -19.42 18.61
CA LEU A 160 -14.24 -18.40 18.88
C LEU A 160 -13.98 -17.52 17.67
N ALA A 161 -13.83 -18.12 16.49
CA ALA A 161 -13.65 -17.41 15.22
C ALA A 161 -14.85 -16.48 14.92
N ASP A 162 -16.07 -16.97 15.12
CA ASP A 162 -17.30 -16.18 14.98
C ASP A 162 -17.38 -15.06 16.01
N GLY A 163 -16.93 -15.32 17.25
CA GLY A 163 -16.83 -14.31 18.32
C GLY A 163 -15.91 -13.16 17.93
N HIS A 164 -14.69 -13.46 17.49
CA HIS A 164 -13.75 -12.44 17.01
C HIS A 164 -14.24 -11.74 15.74
N GLY A 165 -14.89 -12.46 14.82
CA GLY A 165 -15.49 -11.86 13.62
C GLY A 165 -16.54 -10.80 13.98
N ARG A 166 -17.39 -11.08 14.98
CA ARG A 166 -18.36 -10.12 15.52
C ARG A 166 -17.68 -8.92 16.20
N GLU A 167 -16.61 -9.14 16.94
CA GLU A 167 -15.85 -8.09 17.61
C GLU A 167 -15.14 -7.16 16.61
N LEU A 168 -14.45 -7.71 15.61
CA LEU A 168 -13.83 -6.94 14.53
C LEU A 168 -14.86 -6.13 13.76
N ALA A 169 -16.03 -6.71 13.43
CA ALA A 169 -17.12 -5.98 12.79
C ALA A 169 -17.66 -4.84 13.68
N ALA A 170 -17.73 -5.05 15.00
CA ALA A 170 -18.13 -4.01 15.95
C ALA A 170 -17.08 -2.89 16.06
N LEU A 171 -15.79 -3.24 16.06
CA LEU A 171 -14.70 -2.26 16.05
C LEU A 171 -14.66 -1.46 14.75
N SER A 172 -14.82 -2.10 13.58
CA SER A 172 -14.89 -1.40 12.29
C SER A 172 -16.01 -0.37 12.31
N ARG A 173 -17.22 -0.76 12.73
CA ARG A 173 -18.36 0.17 12.87
C ARG A 173 -18.08 1.32 13.83
N ARG A 174 -17.34 1.09 14.92
CA ARG A 174 -16.97 2.15 15.88
C ARG A 174 -15.94 3.11 15.28
N VAL A 175 -14.96 2.60 14.53
CA VAL A 175 -13.96 3.42 13.82
C VAL A 175 -14.66 4.27 12.76
N GLU A 176 -15.52 3.67 11.93
CA GLU A 176 -16.31 4.37 10.92
C GLU A 176 -17.19 5.45 11.56
N ALA A 177 -17.87 5.15 12.67
CA ALA A 177 -18.67 6.13 13.40
C ALA A 177 -17.82 7.27 13.98
N ALA A 178 -16.62 6.97 14.49
CA ALA A 178 -15.71 7.99 15.01
C ALA A 178 -15.17 8.89 13.89
N VAL A 179 -14.78 8.32 12.74
CA VAL A 179 -14.36 9.08 11.55
C VAL A 179 -15.49 10.00 11.08
N GLY A 180 -16.73 9.49 10.95
CA GLY A 180 -17.88 10.31 10.56
C GLY A 180 -18.19 11.43 11.56
N GLN A 181 -17.99 11.21 12.86
CA GLN A 181 -18.08 12.29 13.86
C GLN A 181 -16.98 13.33 13.67
N MET A 182 -15.73 12.91 13.45
CA MET A 182 -14.62 13.83 13.22
C MET A 182 -14.85 14.69 11.97
N GLU A 183 -15.33 14.10 10.87
CA GLU A 183 -15.68 14.82 9.65
C GLU A 183 -16.79 15.85 9.88
N ALA A 184 -17.86 15.47 10.61
CA ALA A 184 -18.93 16.39 10.96
C ALA A 184 -18.44 17.57 11.83
N TRP A 185 -17.51 17.32 12.76
CA TRP A 185 -16.89 18.38 13.57
C TRP A 185 -15.99 19.30 12.72
N GLN A 186 -15.21 18.74 11.79
CA GLN A 186 -14.40 19.54 10.86
C GLN A 186 -15.28 20.41 9.96
N GLN A 187 -16.39 19.87 9.46
CA GLN A 187 -17.34 20.62 8.66
C GLN A 187 -17.98 21.76 9.45
N ARG A 188 -18.46 21.50 10.67
CA ARG A 188 -19.00 22.55 11.55
C ARG A 188 -17.99 23.64 11.86
N LYS A 189 -16.72 23.25 12.06
CA LYS A 189 -15.63 24.20 12.27
C LYS A 189 -15.39 25.05 11.02
N ALA A 190 -15.39 24.45 9.84
CA ALA A 190 -15.22 25.16 8.57
C ALA A 190 -16.37 26.13 8.26
N GLU A 191 -17.61 25.75 8.60
CA GLU A 191 -18.81 26.58 8.40
C GLU A 191 -18.96 27.68 9.45
N ALA A 192 -18.20 27.65 10.55
CA ALA A 192 -18.26 28.67 11.58
C ALA A 192 -17.66 29.99 11.06
N PRO A 193 -18.40 31.13 11.12
CA PRO A 193 -17.91 32.41 10.63
C PRO A 193 -16.69 32.92 11.40
N GLU A 194 -16.60 32.57 12.69
CA GLU A 194 -15.43 32.88 13.54
C GLU A 194 -14.15 32.22 13.00
N PHE A 195 -14.26 30.99 12.50
CA PHE A 195 -13.10 30.27 11.95
C PHE A 195 -12.61 30.90 10.65
N ALA A 196 -13.51 31.29 9.76
CA ALA A 196 -13.15 32.01 8.54
C ALA A 196 -12.46 33.35 8.85
N ALA A 197 -12.98 34.10 9.84
CA ALA A 197 -12.37 35.36 10.29
C ALA A 197 -11.00 35.13 10.93
N GLU A 198 -10.84 34.09 11.75
CA GLU A 198 -9.57 33.74 12.39
C GLU A 198 -8.51 33.32 11.35
N GLU A 199 -8.88 32.50 10.36
CA GLU A 199 -7.99 32.11 9.27
C GLU A 199 -7.55 33.30 8.42
N ALA A 200 -8.48 34.22 8.12
CA ALA A 200 -8.16 35.45 7.39
C ALA A 200 -7.22 36.36 8.20
N ALA A 201 -7.45 36.52 9.51
CA ALA A 201 -6.58 37.29 10.39
C ALA A 201 -5.18 36.66 10.51
N ARG A 202 -5.09 35.33 10.59
CA ARG A 202 -3.82 34.59 10.63
C ARG A 202 -3.04 34.77 9.33
N GLU A 203 -3.74 34.72 8.20
CA GLU A 203 -3.15 34.94 6.89
C GLU A 203 -2.59 36.36 6.73
N GLU A 204 -3.35 37.35 7.16
CA GLU A 204 -2.94 38.75 7.10
C GLU A 204 -1.75 39.00 8.01
N ALA A 205 -1.77 38.46 9.23
CA ALA A 205 -0.64 38.54 10.15
C ALA A 205 0.63 37.87 9.58
N TRP A 206 0.50 36.70 8.96
CA TRP A 206 1.65 36.02 8.34
C TRP A 206 2.19 36.80 7.13
N SER A 207 1.28 37.31 6.29
CA SER A 207 1.62 38.11 5.11
C SER A 207 2.31 39.42 5.50
N GLU A 208 1.87 40.04 6.61
CA GLU A 208 2.50 41.23 7.18
C GLU A 208 3.92 40.94 7.65
N ALA A 209 4.08 39.90 8.48
CA ALA A 209 5.38 39.51 9.02
C ALA A 209 6.39 39.13 7.92
N ASN A 210 5.91 38.59 6.79
CA ASN A 210 6.74 38.20 5.65
C ASN A 210 6.76 39.23 4.52
N ARG A 211 6.14 40.40 4.67
CA ARG A 211 5.93 41.37 3.58
C ARG A 211 7.24 41.76 2.89
N GLU A 212 8.30 42.02 3.65
CA GLU A 212 9.59 42.42 3.10
C GLU A 212 10.28 41.31 2.31
N ALA A 213 10.27 40.09 2.85
CA ALA A 213 10.85 38.92 2.19
C ALA A 213 10.09 38.57 0.91
N ASN A 214 8.76 38.66 0.96
CA ASN A 214 7.86 38.48 -0.18
C ASN A 214 8.12 39.53 -1.27
N SER A 215 8.24 40.81 -0.88
CA SER A 215 8.54 41.92 -1.80
C SER A 215 9.94 41.83 -2.40
N ARG A 216 10.92 41.30 -1.66
CA ARG A 216 12.28 41.04 -2.18
C ARG A 216 12.25 39.93 -3.22
N ALA A 217 11.68 38.78 -2.89
CA ALA A 217 11.53 37.65 -3.80
C ALA A 217 10.78 38.04 -5.07
N LEU A 218 9.72 38.84 -4.96
CA LEU A 218 8.98 39.36 -6.11
C LEU A 218 9.87 40.21 -7.04
N ARG A 219 10.69 41.12 -6.49
CA ARG A 219 11.60 41.95 -7.30
C ARG A 219 12.67 41.10 -7.99
N GLU A 220 13.26 40.15 -7.27
CA GLU A 220 14.26 39.23 -7.81
C GLU A 220 13.69 38.39 -8.96
N MET A 221 12.51 37.80 -8.77
CA MET A 221 11.88 36.98 -9.79
C MET A 221 11.37 37.79 -10.99
N ARG A 222 10.83 39.01 -10.78
CA ARG A 222 10.45 39.92 -11.89
C ARG A 222 11.64 40.34 -12.74
N ALA A 223 12.83 40.43 -12.15
CA ALA A 223 14.04 40.74 -12.92
C ALA A 223 14.42 39.61 -13.89
N LEU A 224 13.97 38.37 -13.63
CA LEU A 224 14.25 37.18 -14.44
C LEU A 224 13.21 36.91 -15.53
N ILE A 225 11.97 37.40 -15.36
CA ILE A 225 10.85 37.02 -16.21
C ILE A 225 10.54 38.13 -17.22
N PRO A 226 10.62 37.84 -18.53
CA PRO A 226 10.20 38.79 -19.56
C PRO A 226 8.70 39.10 -19.48
N GLU A 227 8.31 40.34 -19.79
CA GLU A 227 6.89 40.75 -19.79
C GLU A 227 6.02 39.94 -20.75
N ALA A 228 6.58 39.48 -21.86
CA ALA A 228 5.89 38.70 -22.89
C ALA A 228 6.08 37.18 -22.77
N VAL A 229 6.39 36.66 -21.57
CA VAL A 229 6.71 35.21 -21.35
C VAL A 229 5.63 34.25 -21.87
N TRP A 230 4.37 34.69 -21.94
CA TRP A 230 3.24 33.91 -22.46
C TRP A 230 3.43 33.51 -23.92
N ASP A 231 3.93 34.41 -24.76
CA ASP A 231 4.05 34.22 -26.21
C ASP A 231 5.44 33.72 -26.64
N MET A 232 6.39 33.72 -25.71
CA MET A 232 7.77 33.33 -25.95
C MET A 232 7.97 31.83 -25.79
N ASN A 233 8.82 31.24 -26.64
CA ASN A 233 9.39 29.92 -26.37
C ASN A 233 10.67 30.04 -25.51
N ALA A 234 11.23 28.92 -25.05
CA ALA A 234 12.43 28.93 -24.20
C ALA A 234 13.65 29.60 -24.87
N GLY A 235 13.82 29.46 -26.19
CA GLY A 235 14.87 30.12 -26.95
C GLY A 235 14.68 31.63 -27.05
N ASP A 236 13.44 32.09 -27.20
CA ASP A 236 13.12 33.52 -27.19
C ASP A 236 13.42 34.14 -25.82
N ILE A 237 13.12 33.42 -24.72
CA ILE A 237 13.45 33.86 -23.35
C ILE A 237 14.95 34.01 -23.20
N GLN A 238 15.72 33.03 -23.70
CA GLN A 238 17.18 33.08 -23.67
C GLN A 238 17.74 34.25 -24.49
N ALA A 239 17.21 34.48 -25.69
CA ALA A 239 17.61 35.58 -26.55
C ALA A 239 17.27 36.95 -25.93
N ALA A 240 16.08 37.08 -25.34
CA ALA A 240 15.66 38.30 -24.66
C ALA A 240 16.54 38.61 -23.43
N ALA A 241 16.93 37.59 -22.66
CA ALA A 241 17.87 37.76 -21.54
C ALA A 241 19.25 38.23 -22.01
N ALA A 242 19.75 37.70 -23.12
CA ALA A 242 21.04 38.09 -23.72
C ALA A 242 21.02 39.51 -24.31
N GLN A 243 19.89 39.95 -24.86
CA GLN A 243 19.71 41.26 -25.47
C GLN A 243 19.30 42.35 -24.46
N ALA A 244 18.89 41.97 -23.25
CA ALA A 244 18.54 42.92 -22.21
C ALA A 244 19.76 43.80 -21.89
N PRO A 245 19.68 45.13 -22.07
CA PRO A 245 20.81 46.01 -21.79
C PRO A 245 21.22 45.80 -20.34
N ALA A 246 22.51 45.57 -20.09
CA ALA A 246 23.07 45.55 -18.75
C ALA A 246 22.84 46.93 -18.12
N GLN A 247 21.70 47.11 -17.45
CA GLN A 247 21.41 48.34 -16.76
C GLN A 247 22.35 48.41 -15.57
N ALA A 248 23.38 49.26 -15.71
CA ALA A 248 24.30 49.59 -14.64
C ALA A 248 23.48 50.07 -13.44
N GLY A 249 23.59 49.36 -12.34
CA GLY A 249 22.85 49.65 -11.12
C GLY A 249 23.09 51.07 -10.61
N VAL A 250 22.17 51.48 -9.73
CA VAL A 250 22.12 52.73 -8.96
C VAL A 250 21.32 53.86 -9.63
N SER A 251 19.98 53.73 -9.62
CA SER A 251 19.15 54.92 -9.39
C SER A 251 19.24 55.29 -7.91
N ALA A 252 19.80 56.46 -7.62
CA ALA A 252 19.89 57.03 -6.26
C ALA A 252 18.53 57.53 -5.72
N ASP A 253 17.53 57.66 -6.59
CA ASP A 253 16.17 58.04 -6.22
C ASP A 253 15.34 56.78 -6.02
N GLY A 254 14.86 56.55 -4.80
CA GLY A 254 14.19 55.33 -4.31
C GLY A 254 12.85 54.95 -4.95
N GLY A 255 12.69 55.14 -6.26
CA GLY A 255 11.59 54.59 -7.05
C GLY A 255 11.86 53.12 -7.39
N GLY A 256 11.26 52.20 -6.63
CA GLY A 256 11.45 50.76 -6.70
C GLY A 256 10.96 50.04 -7.97
N GLY A 257 11.46 50.43 -9.15
CA GLY A 257 11.39 49.60 -10.34
C GLY A 257 12.36 48.42 -10.22
N ALA A 258 11.91 47.20 -10.51
CA ALA A 258 12.77 46.02 -10.49
C ALA A 258 13.89 46.19 -11.54
N THR A 259 15.13 46.39 -11.09
CA THR A 259 16.30 46.46 -11.97
C THR A 259 16.51 45.10 -12.61
N ARG A 260 16.31 45.01 -13.94
CA ARG A 260 16.59 43.76 -14.66
C ARG A 260 18.10 43.50 -14.64
N VAL A 261 18.49 42.28 -14.32
CA VAL A 261 19.88 41.82 -14.45
C VAL A 261 20.12 41.54 -15.94
N GLY A 262 20.34 42.61 -16.72
CA GLY A 262 20.61 42.50 -18.15
C GLY A 262 22.03 41.97 -18.43
N GLY A 263 22.20 41.30 -19.57
CA GLY A 263 23.50 40.79 -20.02
C GLY A 263 23.97 39.49 -19.38
N VAL A 264 23.09 38.77 -18.66
CA VAL A 264 23.38 37.44 -18.10
C VAL A 264 22.82 36.36 -19.02
N PHE A 265 23.65 35.38 -19.34
CA PHE A 265 23.23 34.21 -20.11
C PHE A 265 22.40 33.27 -19.22
N TYR A 266 21.13 33.05 -19.58
CA TYR A 266 20.28 32.08 -18.88
C TYR A 266 20.61 30.66 -19.37
N PRO A 267 20.82 29.70 -18.46
CA PRO A 267 20.89 28.28 -18.80
C PRO A 267 19.61 27.82 -19.50
N SER A 268 19.71 26.85 -20.41
CA SER A 268 18.58 26.27 -21.13
C SER A 268 17.50 25.74 -20.18
N GLU A 269 17.92 25.13 -19.08
CA GLU A 269 17.04 24.52 -18.08
C GLU A 269 16.20 25.59 -17.37
N LEU A 270 16.80 26.76 -17.09
CA LEU A 270 16.09 27.87 -16.49
C LEU A 270 15.04 28.43 -17.45
N CYS A 271 15.38 28.62 -18.73
CA CYS A 271 14.42 29.11 -19.71
C CYS A 271 13.23 28.15 -19.89
N VAL A 272 13.49 26.84 -19.92
CA VAL A 272 12.43 25.82 -19.94
C VAL A 272 11.58 25.90 -18.67
N ARG A 273 12.21 25.99 -17.49
CA ARG A 273 11.50 26.11 -16.22
C ARG A 273 10.62 27.36 -16.18
N LEU A 274 11.15 28.52 -16.56
CA LEU A 274 10.40 29.77 -16.63
C LEU A 274 9.23 29.67 -17.60
N LYS A 275 9.36 28.91 -18.70
CA LYS A 275 8.25 28.69 -19.64
C LYS A 275 7.18 27.75 -19.10
N GLU A 276 7.58 26.61 -18.53
CA GLU A 276 6.67 25.56 -18.10
C GLU A 276 5.97 25.88 -16.76
N CYS A 277 6.64 26.64 -15.87
CA CYS A 277 6.08 27.02 -14.58
C CYS A 277 5.12 28.21 -14.71
N ARG A 278 3.90 27.94 -15.18
CA ARG A 278 2.85 28.94 -15.41
C ARG A 278 2.54 29.88 -14.23
N PRO A 279 2.59 29.45 -12.94
CA PRO A 279 2.41 30.38 -11.82
C PRO A 279 3.39 31.55 -11.82
N LEU A 280 4.62 31.37 -12.34
CA LEU A 280 5.62 32.43 -12.42
C LEU A 280 5.23 33.52 -13.43
N HIS A 281 4.42 33.19 -14.43
CA HIS A 281 4.00 34.18 -15.44
C HIS A 281 3.10 35.25 -14.83
N TRP A 282 2.40 34.94 -13.73
CA TRP A 282 1.60 35.92 -12.99
C TRP A 282 2.43 37.04 -12.37
N LEU A 283 3.74 36.86 -12.19
CA LEU A 283 4.60 37.90 -11.65
C LEU A 283 4.62 39.15 -12.54
N VAL A 284 4.41 39.00 -13.85
CA VAL A 284 4.37 40.10 -14.83
C VAL A 284 2.96 40.41 -15.35
N SER A 285 1.94 39.64 -14.93
CA SER A 285 0.55 39.87 -15.32
C SER A 285 -0.12 40.95 -14.47
N ALA A 286 -1.15 41.59 -15.03
CA ALA A 286 -1.99 42.53 -14.29
C ALA A 286 -2.83 41.79 -13.23
N PRO A 287 -3.06 42.39 -12.04
CA PRO A 287 -3.85 41.76 -10.97
C PRO A 287 -5.26 41.32 -11.40
N GLU A 288 -5.90 42.10 -12.27
CA GLU A 288 -7.24 41.84 -12.79
C GLU A 288 -7.28 40.56 -13.63
N ASP A 289 -6.23 40.34 -14.43
CA ASP A 289 -6.09 39.14 -15.26
C ASP A 289 -5.86 37.89 -14.41
N ILE A 290 -5.05 38.01 -13.34
CA ILE A 290 -4.81 36.93 -12.38
C ILE A 290 -6.12 36.57 -11.67
N ALA A 291 -6.89 37.56 -11.21
CA ALA A 291 -8.17 37.34 -10.57
C ALA A 291 -9.18 36.67 -11.52
N GLY A 292 -9.18 37.05 -12.80
CA GLY A 292 -10.05 36.49 -13.85
C GLY A 292 -9.61 35.12 -14.39
N ALA A 293 -8.39 34.66 -14.09
CA ALA A 293 -7.78 33.49 -14.72
C ALA A 293 -8.55 32.19 -14.40
N ASN A 294 -8.81 31.38 -15.43
CA ASN A 294 -9.40 30.05 -15.30
C ASN A 294 -8.32 28.95 -15.30
N PHE A 295 -7.37 29.05 -14.37
CA PHE A 295 -6.11 28.30 -14.41
C PHE A 295 -6.20 26.84 -13.95
N LEU A 296 -7.25 26.47 -13.20
CA LEU A 296 -7.48 25.09 -12.76
C LEU A 296 -8.26 24.25 -13.78
N ALA A 297 -8.62 24.82 -14.92
CA ALA A 297 -9.32 24.13 -16.00
C ALA A 297 -8.47 24.08 -17.27
N GLY A 298 -8.53 22.95 -17.98
CA GLY A 298 -7.89 22.78 -19.29
C GLY A 298 -6.42 22.35 -19.24
N GLU A 299 -5.73 22.51 -20.37
CA GLU A 299 -4.40 21.96 -20.66
C GLU A 299 -3.27 22.53 -19.77
N GLY A 300 -3.50 23.68 -19.14
CA GLY A 300 -2.53 24.31 -18.23
C GLY A 300 -2.69 23.95 -16.74
N ALA A 301 -3.72 23.20 -16.36
CA ALA A 301 -4.06 22.99 -14.95
C ALA A 301 -2.97 22.24 -14.16
N ALA A 302 -2.25 21.32 -14.81
CA ALA A 302 -1.19 20.54 -14.19
C ALA A 302 -0.06 21.41 -13.63
N ALA A 303 0.27 22.52 -14.31
CA ALA A 303 1.31 23.44 -13.87
C ALA A 303 0.95 24.18 -12.57
N PHE A 304 -0.34 24.28 -12.24
CA PHE A 304 -0.81 24.91 -10.99
C PHE A 304 -1.02 23.89 -9.88
N THR A 305 -1.30 22.62 -10.19
CA THR A 305 -1.50 21.59 -9.15
C THR A 305 -0.19 21.01 -8.62
N GLN A 306 0.88 21.04 -9.40
CA GLN A 306 2.21 20.54 -9.04
C GLN A 306 3.08 21.63 -8.40
N LEU A 307 2.77 21.99 -7.16
CA LEU A 307 3.51 23.01 -6.41
C LEU A 307 4.86 22.51 -5.85
N GLU A 308 5.08 21.20 -5.78
CA GLU A 308 6.26 20.57 -5.14
C GLU A 308 7.59 20.94 -5.81
N GLY A 309 7.54 21.33 -7.08
CA GLY A 309 8.74 21.73 -7.82
C GLY A 309 9.20 23.15 -7.55
N MET A 310 8.40 23.99 -6.88
CA MET A 310 8.70 25.41 -6.66
C MET A 310 9.57 25.61 -5.42
N ASP A 311 10.57 26.48 -5.54
CA ASP A 311 11.38 26.88 -4.40
C ASP A 311 10.69 27.97 -3.56
N LEU A 312 11.26 28.27 -2.38
CA LEU A 312 10.69 29.25 -1.46
C LEU A 312 10.64 30.67 -2.06
N THR A 313 11.63 31.05 -2.86
CA THR A 313 11.70 32.38 -3.48
C THR A 313 10.60 32.54 -4.53
N GLU A 314 10.44 31.54 -5.39
CA GLU A 314 9.36 31.45 -6.37
C GLU A 314 7.99 31.51 -5.68
N MET A 315 7.78 30.72 -4.62
CA MET A 315 6.51 30.71 -3.91
C MET A 315 6.20 32.05 -3.23
N ARG A 316 7.19 32.71 -2.62
CA ARG A 316 7.04 34.05 -2.03
C ARG A 316 6.71 35.11 -3.08
N ALA A 317 7.38 35.05 -4.23
CA ALA A 317 7.10 35.95 -5.34
C ALA A 317 5.66 35.80 -5.83
N VAL A 318 5.21 34.55 -6.06
CA VAL A 318 3.85 34.28 -6.53
C VAL A 318 2.82 34.69 -5.49
N TRP A 319 3.02 34.37 -4.20
CA TRP A 319 2.13 34.81 -3.11
C TRP A 319 1.91 36.33 -3.10
N SER A 320 2.95 37.10 -3.42
CA SER A 320 2.90 38.57 -3.43
C SER A 320 1.98 39.16 -4.50
N VAL A 321 1.65 38.40 -5.55
CA VAL A 321 0.77 38.84 -6.65
C VAL A 321 -0.59 38.15 -6.65
N LEU A 322 -0.81 37.17 -5.77
CA LEU A 322 -2.09 36.48 -5.71
C LEU A 322 -3.19 37.41 -5.18
N PRO A 323 -4.36 37.45 -5.84
CA PRO A 323 -5.50 38.16 -5.29
C PRO A 323 -5.99 37.47 -4.01
N ARG A 324 -6.65 38.24 -3.13
CA ARG A 324 -7.32 37.70 -1.95
C ARG A 324 -8.48 36.78 -2.35
N GLU A 325 -9.20 37.16 -3.39
CA GLU A 325 -10.35 36.44 -3.94
C GLU A 325 -10.20 36.29 -5.45
N PHE A 326 -10.41 35.08 -5.97
CA PHE A 326 -10.45 34.84 -7.41
C PHE A 326 -11.86 35.06 -7.95
N LEU A 327 -11.96 35.62 -9.15
CA LEU A 327 -13.22 35.73 -9.85
C LEU A 327 -13.65 34.36 -10.39
N ARG A 328 -14.98 34.17 -10.47
CA ARG A 328 -15.62 32.96 -11.00
C ARG A 328 -15.24 31.68 -10.24
N ASP A 329 -15.01 31.76 -8.93
CA ASP A 329 -14.71 30.61 -8.07
C ASP A 329 -15.99 30.03 -7.45
N GLY A 330 -16.96 29.67 -8.31
CA GLY A 330 -18.27 29.18 -7.84
C GLY A 330 -18.21 27.85 -7.09
N ASP A 331 -17.17 27.05 -7.31
CA ASP A 331 -16.92 25.77 -6.65
C ASP A 331 -15.87 25.85 -5.52
N GLY A 332 -15.30 27.04 -5.27
CA GLY A 332 -14.31 27.27 -4.21
C GLY A 332 -12.95 26.62 -4.44
N LYS A 333 -12.69 26.00 -5.61
CA LYS A 333 -11.44 25.28 -5.85
C LYS A 333 -10.24 26.21 -5.95
N LYS A 334 -10.41 27.45 -6.41
CA LYS A 334 -9.31 28.42 -6.47
C LYS A 334 -8.96 28.93 -5.06
N ALA A 335 -9.96 29.16 -4.21
CA ALA A 335 -9.76 29.45 -2.80
C ALA A 335 -9.05 28.29 -2.08
N GLU A 336 -9.47 27.05 -2.32
CA GLU A 336 -8.80 25.86 -1.78
C GLU A 336 -7.35 25.75 -2.27
N TRP A 337 -7.11 25.96 -3.57
CA TRP A 337 -5.77 25.97 -4.14
C TRP A 337 -4.88 27.02 -3.48
N ARG A 338 -5.39 28.24 -3.28
CA ARG A 338 -4.67 29.34 -2.62
C ARG A 338 -4.33 29.00 -1.16
N ALA A 339 -5.27 28.39 -0.43
CA ALA A 339 -5.03 27.91 0.93
C ALA A 339 -3.94 26.83 0.98
N ARG A 340 -3.98 25.86 0.07
CA ARG A 340 -2.92 24.84 -0.07
C ARG A 340 -1.56 25.47 -0.40
N PHE A 341 -1.54 26.44 -1.31
CA PHE A 341 -0.33 27.18 -1.67
C PHE A 341 0.28 27.88 -0.45
N ARG A 342 -0.55 28.56 0.35
CA ARG A 342 -0.13 29.20 1.61
C ARG A 342 0.49 28.19 2.58
N VAL A 343 -0.18 27.06 2.82
CA VAL A 343 0.32 26.02 3.75
C VAL A 343 1.69 25.50 3.33
N GLN A 344 1.90 25.25 2.04
CA GLN A 344 3.20 24.81 1.54
C GLN A 344 4.27 25.89 1.64
N LEU A 345 3.94 27.15 1.32
CA LEU A 345 4.83 28.29 1.48
C LEU A 345 5.25 28.49 2.95
N GLU A 346 4.29 28.43 3.89
CA GLU A 346 4.58 28.47 5.33
C GLU A 346 5.50 27.32 5.76
N GLY A 347 5.27 26.12 5.22
CA GLY A 347 6.12 24.95 5.45
C GLY A 347 7.57 25.19 5.04
N LEU A 348 7.79 25.70 3.83
CA LEU A 348 9.13 26.03 3.32
C LEU A 348 9.78 27.18 4.10
N ALA A 349 9.00 28.21 4.47
CA ALA A 349 9.50 29.33 5.28
C ALA A 349 9.99 28.84 6.66
N ARG A 350 9.20 27.99 7.34
CA ARG A 350 9.60 27.38 8.62
C ARG A 350 10.85 26.51 8.48
N GLN A 351 11.04 25.83 7.35
CA GLN A 351 12.26 25.07 7.07
C GLN A 351 13.47 25.99 6.90
N GLN A 352 13.32 27.13 6.19
CA GLN A 352 14.39 28.12 6.04
C GLN A 352 14.82 28.70 7.39
N ASP A 353 13.86 28.97 8.27
CA ASP A 353 14.11 29.52 9.61
C ASP A 353 14.66 28.48 10.60
N GLY A 354 14.85 27.23 10.16
CA GLY A 354 15.35 26.13 10.99
C GLY A 354 14.35 25.61 12.03
N ALA A 355 13.09 26.07 11.98
CA ALA A 355 12.03 25.63 12.90
C ALA A 355 11.58 24.18 12.65
N VAL A 356 11.74 23.70 11.41
CA VAL A 356 11.37 22.34 11.00
C VAL A 356 12.49 21.76 10.15
N VAL A 357 13.00 20.57 10.50
CA VAL A 357 13.93 19.83 9.63
C VAL A 357 13.12 19.03 8.60
N THR A 358 13.66 18.86 7.39
CA THR A 358 13.04 18.28 6.18
C THR A 358 12.32 16.93 6.37
N ALA A 359 12.50 16.25 7.51
CA ALA A 359 11.82 15.02 7.89
C ALA A 359 10.64 15.23 8.88
N GLY A 360 10.12 16.45 9.03
CA GLY A 360 8.96 16.74 9.89
C GLY A 360 9.26 16.80 11.39
N TRP A 361 10.53 16.79 11.78
CA TRP A 361 10.93 16.95 13.17
C TRP A 361 10.97 18.44 13.52
N VAL A 362 10.05 18.85 14.40
CA VAL A 362 10.03 20.17 15.00
C VAL A 362 11.11 20.23 16.07
N TRP A 363 12.05 21.15 15.97
CA TRP A 363 12.96 21.46 17.07
C TRP A 363 12.25 22.41 18.02
N THR A 364 11.64 21.87 19.09
CA THR A 364 11.30 22.68 20.26
C THR A 364 12.60 23.00 21.00
N VAL A 365 13.03 24.27 20.93
CA VAL A 365 14.13 24.81 21.75
C VAL A 365 13.59 25.22 23.11
#